data_AF-A0A7S3EGU4-F1
#
_entry.id   AF-A0A7S3EGU4-F1
#
_cell.length_a   1.000
_cell.length_b   1.000
_cell.length_c   1.000
_cell.angle_alpha   90.00
_cell.angle_beta   90.00
_cell.angle_gamma   90.00
#
_symmetry.space_group_name_H-M   'P 1'
#
loop_
_entity.id
_entity.type
_entity.pdbx_description
1 polymer ?
#
loop_
_entity_poly.entity_id
_entity_poly.type
_entity_poly.pdbx_seq_one_letter_code
_entity_poly.pdbx_strand_id
1 'polypeptide(L)'
;VRCSKAMDCGRKAAEETIMEDVSNEEDEESTGVEDESEAFADQHEQVDSRSAYEADVGIFEKIRLENFMSHHLFEFVFGSNVNIICGQNGSGKSAIIAALQIGLGARTSSADRGKSVSSYVRNGASSGTIKIQIRNRKVGEVDNRYNPHLYGDSIIVERKLVRTGSGGGWTFRDRNDRKVKLQGIAPREELTRILDHFNLRVENPIAVLTQQKSKQFLSSGKDTDRYKFFMEATGLQQVKSELIAIARVKTEISQILDKKKSFVEEIEKGLAELKKRYDLAQEMSTLEGRIEELESLWAWTLVAEEEDTLEKHKEQVKIFEERIQEHQNNTEICELEVQRSRAQVDSLNEEINTATQKIRAQTQKMNSTRTELRSLKQEISIQGKEINACDSAIRDAARRASKLEDDLRAARAKHEQGNSALHDIEKDLEEKQAEKRRSEANVEAMEAELAKLVEQLHRVRDDMQGVDREIQKSGVHEDRARSEAQQYQKSQGNSLSKWGRHILELQSKIDKAFDEGKFKKKPIGPVGAYVNVKEEEWARAIQHCLGSTLSAYLVDNSHDQGVTVCKEKRGYRSRASPQTKTPLHV
;
A
#
# COMPACT_ATOMS: atom_id res chain seq x y z
N VAL A 1 -16.75 -0.01 45.40
CA VAL A 1 -16.47 0.82 46.60
C VAL A 1 -16.22 2.25 46.13
N ARG A 2 -17.02 3.20 46.64
CA ARG A 2 -16.99 4.66 46.40
C ARG A 2 -17.19 5.15 44.95
N CYS A 3 -18.44 5.33 44.53
CA CYS A 3 -19.01 6.65 44.19
C CYS A 3 -20.49 6.48 43.77
N SER A 4 -21.36 6.31 44.76
CA SER A 4 -22.81 6.22 44.59
C SER A 4 -23.47 6.77 45.85
N LYS A 5 -23.41 8.09 46.01
CA LYS A 5 -24.10 8.87 47.06
C LYS A 5 -24.02 10.37 46.72
N ALA A 6 -24.84 10.81 45.78
CA ALA A 6 -25.12 12.23 45.51
C ALA A 6 -26.45 12.39 44.72
N MET A 7 -27.47 11.65 45.12
CA MET A 7 -28.87 11.85 44.67
C MET A 7 -29.76 11.55 45.88
N ASP A 8 -29.81 12.47 46.84
CA ASP A 8 -30.92 12.65 47.78
C ASP A 8 -30.60 13.81 48.75
N CYS A 9 -30.80 15.04 48.29
CA CYS A 9 -30.98 16.23 49.14
C CYS A 9 -31.43 17.38 48.24
N GLY A 10 -32.73 17.69 48.27
CA GLY A 10 -33.29 18.75 47.45
C GLY A 10 -34.82 18.75 47.30
N ARG A 11 -35.54 17.96 48.10
CA ARG A 11 -37.01 18.03 48.25
C ARG A 11 -37.34 17.99 49.74
N LYS A 12 -37.44 19.18 50.35
CA LYS A 12 -38.10 19.53 51.62
C LYS A 12 -37.58 20.89 52.08
N ALA A 13 -38.03 21.96 51.43
CA ALA A 13 -37.92 23.34 51.89
C ALA A 13 -38.67 24.25 50.89
N ALA A 14 -40.01 24.22 50.92
CA ALA A 14 -40.89 25.24 50.35
C ALA A 14 -42.37 24.85 50.58
N GLU A 15 -42.76 24.67 51.83
CA GLU A 15 -44.17 24.59 52.24
C GLU A 15 -44.24 25.14 53.67
N GLU A 16 -44.33 26.46 53.79
CA GLU A 16 -44.93 27.18 54.92
C GLU A 16 -44.74 28.68 54.70
N THR A 17 -45.71 29.47 55.14
CA THR A 17 -45.84 30.94 55.02
C THR A 17 -46.57 31.41 53.76
N ILE A 18 -47.91 31.40 53.76
CA ILE A 18 -48.80 32.57 53.51
C ILE A 18 -50.22 32.19 54.02
N MET A 19 -50.62 32.69 55.19
CA MET A 19 -52.03 32.88 55.59
C MET A 19 -52.10 33.93 56.71
N GLU A 20 -53.17 34.74 56.68
CA GLU A 20 -53.56 35.84 57.62
C GLU A 20 -52.77 37.15 57.41
N ASP A 21 -53.34 38.34 57.18
CA ASP A 21 -54.68 38.98 57.27
C ASP A 21 -54.75 40.06 56.15
N VAL A 22 -55.86 40.60 55.64
CA VAL A 22 -56.83 41.51 56.30
C VAL A 22 -58.05 41.73 55.39
N SER A 23 -59.21 41.71 56.04
CA SER A 23 -60.60 42.08 55.76
C SER A 23 -61.06 42.82 54.49
N ASN A 24 -62.25 42.37 54.06
CA ASN A 24 -63.38 43.09 53.45
C ASN A 24 -63.54 44.54 53.93
N GLU A 25 -63.80 45.46 52.98
CA GLU A 25 -64.77 46.56 53.15
C GLU A 25 -65.57 46.70 51.86
N GLU A 26 -66.88 46.91 52.07
CA GLU A 26 -67.97 46.88 51.11
C GLU A 26 -68.15 48.22 50.38
N ASP A 27 -68.99 48.13 49.36
CA ASP A 27 -69.56 49.15 48.48
C ASP A 27 -69.94 50.49 49.13
N GLU A 28 -69.61 51.61 48.46
CA GLU A 28 -70.46 52.80 48.41
C GLU A 28 -70.48 53.40 46.99
N GLU A 29 -71.65 53.38 46.37
CA GLU A 29 -72.02 54.21 45.22
C GLU A 29 -72.11 55.69 45.65
N SER A 30 -71.54 56.60 44.87
CA SER A 30 -72.00 57.99 44.84
C SER A 30 -71.72 58.62 43.47
N THR A 31 -72.82 59.10 42.91
CA THR A 31 -72.99 59.91 41.71
C THR A 31 -72.26 61.25 41.76
N GLY A 32 -71.85 61.77 40.60
CA GLY A 32 -71.36 63.14 40.45
C GLY A 32 -70.78 63.40 39.06
N VAL A 33 -71.65 63.66 38.08
CA VAL A 33 -71.28 64.30 36.81
C VAL A 33 -71.32 65.79 37.06
N GLU A 34 -70.22 66.51 36.81
CA GLU A 34 -70.26 67.92 36.44
C GLU A 34 -69.02 68.28 35.60
N ASP A 35 -69.32 68.77 34.40
CA ASP A 35 -68.41 69.40 33.43
C ASP A 35 -67.86 70.71 33.99
N GLU A 36 -66.55 70.96 33.89
CA GLU A 36 -66.04 72.31 33.58
C GLU A 36 -64.75 72.21 32.75
N SER A 37 -64.90 72.56 31.47
CA SER A 37 -63.86 73.03 30.59
C SER A 37 -63.54 74.50 30.89
N GLU A 38 -62.29 74.86 31.16
CA GLU A 38 -61.52 75.90 30.45
C GLU A 38 -60.22 76.29 31.17
N ALA A 39 -59.22 76.65 30.34
CA ALA A 39 -58.05 77.47 30.63
C ALA A 39 -56.99 76.91 31.59
N PHE A 40 -55.84 76.47 31.04
CA PHE A 40 -54.51 77.01 31.37
C PHE A 40 -53.52 76.55 30.31
N ALA A 41 -53.46 77.33 29.23
CA ALA A 41 -52.27 77.40 28.40
C ALA A 41 -51.21 78.23 29.15
N ASP A 42 -49.96 77.84 28.95
CA ASP A 42 -48.74 78.61 29.20
C ASP A 42 -48.06 78.41 30.58
N GLN A 43 -47.25 77.34 30.68
CA GLN A 43 -45.93 77.37 31.33
C GLN A 43 -45.01 76.33 30.65
N HIS A 44 -44.32 76.78 29.60
CA HIS A 44 -43.06 76.16 29.19
C HIS A 44 -41.97 76.49 30.23
N GLU A 45 -41.08 75.52 30.46
CA GLU A 45 -39.87 75.59 31.30
C GLU A 45 -40.04 75.43 32.83
N GLN A 46 -39.97 74.17 33.28
CA GLN A 46 -39.21 73.81 34.48
C GLN A 46 -38.78 72.33 34.46
N VAL A 47 -37.52 72.14 34.03
CA VAL A 47 -36.47 71.21 34.53
C VAL A 47 -36.90 69.85 35.11
N ASP A 48 -36.62 68.81 34.31
CA ASP A 48 -35.90 67.57 34.65
C ASP A 48 -36.02 66.96 36.07
N SER A 49 -37.16 66.33 36.34
CA SER A 49 -37.23 65.24 37.33
C SER A 49 -38.04 64.02 36.86
N ARG A 50 -38.39 63.95 35.57
CA ARG A 50 -39.12 62.82 34.96
C ARG A 50 -38.23 61.81 34.21
N SER A 51 -36.92 62.05 34.11
CA SER A 51 -35.99 61.23 33.32
C SER A 51 -35.61 59.88 33.98
N ALA A 52 -36.01 59.62 35.22
CA ALA A 52 -35.62 58.42 35.95
C ALA A 52 -36.30 57.11 35.47
N TYR A 53 -37.30 57.17 34.59
CA TYR A 53 -38.11 56.01 34.17
C TYR A 53 -38.24 55.83 32.65
N GLU A 54 -37.55 56.63 31.84
CA GLU A 54 -37.64 56.47 30.38
C GLU A 54 -36.61 55.42 29.91
N ALA A 55 -37.04 54.40 29.18
CA ALA A 55 -36.12 53.38 28.69
C ALA A 55 -35.12 54.00 27.69
N ASP A 56 -33.83 53.67 27.87
CA ASP A 56 -32.73 54.31 27.15
C ASP A 56 -32.76 54.04 25.63
N VAL A 57 -33.15 52.83 25.24
CA VAL A 57 -33.10 52.31 23.86
C VAL A 57 -34.31 51.40 23.57
N GLY A 58 -34.58 51.15 22.29
CA GLY A 58 -35.62 50.19 21.86
C GLY A 58 -37.06 50.72 21.88
N ILE A 59 -37.26 52.00 22.20
CA ILE A 59 -38.58 52.65 22.14
C ILE A 59 -38.94 53.01 20.69
N PHE A 60 -40.17 52.74 20.27
CA PHE A 60 -40.69 53.25 18.99
C PHE A 60 -40.94 54.75 19.08
N GLU A 61 -40.28 55.55 18.26
CA GLU A 61 -40.43 57.02 18.26
C GLU A 61 -41.44 57.47 17.19
N LYS A 62 -41.47 56.77 16.06
CA LYS A 62 -42.29 57.17 14.91
C LYS A 62 -42.61 56.00 14.00
N ILE A 63 -43.81 56.00 13.44
CA ILE A 63 -44.20 55.10 12.36
C ILE A 63 -44.75 55.91 11.18
N ARG A 64 -44.31 55.55 9.97
CA ARG A 64 -44.80 56.11 8.71
C ARG A 64 -45.23 55.00 7.77
N LEU A 65 -46.43 55.11 7.25
CA LEU A 65 -47.09 54.12 6.39
C LEU A 65 -47.41 54.78 5.06
N GLU A 66 -47.03 54.14 3.97
CA GLU A 66 -47.33 54.56 2.60
C GLU A 66 -48.02 53.42 1.87
N ASN A 67 -49.20 53.69 1.31
CA ASN A 67 -50.03 52.72 0.60
C ASN A 67 -50.24 51.40 1.38
N PHE A 68 -50.55 51.52 2.67
CA PHE A 68 -50.72 50.41 3.59
C PHE A 68 -52.17 50.30 4.05
N MET A 69 -52.86 49.21 3.69
CA MET A 69 -54.27 48.97 3.98
C MET A 69 -55.17 50.17 3.60
N SER A 70 -55.81 50.83 4.57
CA SER A 70 -56.66 52.00 4.37
C SER A 70 -55.89 53.31 4.20
N HIS A 71 -54.59 53.33 4.49
CA HIS A 71 -53.78 54.53 4.57
C HIS A 71 -53.00 54.80 3.27
N HIS A 72 -53.21 55.96 2.67
CA HIS A 72 -52.38 56.41 1.53
C HIS A 72 -51.00 56.87 1.99
N LEU A 73 -50.99 57.78 2.96
CA LEU A 73 -49.84 58.29 3.68
C LEU A 73 -50.33 58.56 5.10
N PHE A 74 -49.73 57.90 6.08
CA PHE A 74 -50.05 58.06 7.48
C PHE A 74 -48.77 58.13 8.29
N GLU A 75 -48.70 59.07 9.23
CA GLU A 75 -47.54 59.28 10.07
C GLU A 75 -48.01 59.47 11.50
N PHE A 76 -47.37 58.77 12.43
CA PHE A 76 -47.70 58.83 13.85
C PHE A 76 -46.40 58.88 14.66
N VAL A 77 -46.30 59.87 15.54
CA VAL A 77 -45.19 60.03 16.48
C VAL A 77 -45.64 59.50 17.83
N PHE A 78 -44.90 58.54 18.38
CA PHE A 78 -45.21 57.96 19.67
C PHE A 78 -44.64 58.86 20.78
N GLY A 79 -45.42 59.06 21.84
CA GLY A 79 -44.93 59.54 23.12
C GLY A 79 -44.11 58.48 23.85
N SER A 80 -43.33 58.92 24.84
CA SER A 80 -42.30 58.11 25.51
C SER A 80 -42.83 56.90 26.28
N ASN A 81 -44.05 56.98 26.83
CA ASN A 81 -44.57 55.98 27.76
C ASN A 81 -45.88 55.35 27.26
N VAL A 82 -46.99 56.11 27.28
CA VAL A 82 -48.32 55.61 26.93
C VAL A 82 -48.88 56.40 25.76
N ASN A 83 -49.43 55.68 24.79
CA ASN A 83 -50.03 56.23 23.58
C ASN A 83 -51.46 55.72 23.44
N ILE A 84 -52.44 56.62 23.53
CA ILE A 84 -53.86 56.29 23.36
C ILE A 84 -54.31 56.70 21.96
N ILE A 85 -54.71 55.73 21.14
CA ILE A 85 -55.11 55.97 19.74
C ILE A 85 -56.63 55.84 19.62
N CYS A 86 -57.30 56.99 19.47
CA CYS A 86 -58.75 57.09 19.33
C CYS A 86 -59.17 57.32 17.87
N GLY A 87 -60.41 56.97 17.52
CA GLY A 87 -60.95 57.16 16.18
C GLY A 87 -62.21 56.34 15.92
N GLN A 88 -62.95 56.65 14.85
CA GLN A 88 -64.16 55.92 14.47
C GLN A 88 -63.85 54.45 14.10
N ASN A 89 -64.84 53.57 14.18
CA ASN A 89 -64.67 52.19 13.74
C ASN A 89 -64.38 52.15 12.23
N GLY A 90 -63.39 51.34 11.82
CA GLY A 90 -62.96 51.27 10.41
C GLY A 90 -61.93 52.32 9.98
N SER A 91 -61.57 53.29 10.83
CA SER A 91 -60.55 54.32 10.54
C SER A 91 -59.10 53.81 10.40
N GLY A 92 -58.87 52.50 10.58
CA GLY A 92 -57.54 51.90 10.44
C GLY A 92 -56.67 51.92 11.71
N LYS A 93 -57.25 52.09 12.91
CA LYS A 93 -56.54 52.01 14.21
C LYS A 93 -55.71 50.73 14.35
N SER A 94 -56.34 49.57 14.12
CA SER A 94 -55.67 48.26 14.18
C SER A 94 -54.62 48.06 13.07
N ALA A 95 -54.62 48.90 12.03
CA ALA A 95 -53.61 48.84 10.98
C ALA A 95 -52.24 49.29 11.50
N ILE A 96 -52.18 50.12 12.55
CA ILE A 96 -50.91 50.55 13.17
C ILE A 96 -50.23 49.36 13.84
N ILE A 97 -50.96 48.57 14.63
CA ILE A 97 -50.44 47.35 15.27
C ILE A 97 -50.02 46.32 14.21
N ALA A 98 -50.85 46.12 13.18
CA ALA A 98 -50.50 45.24 12.07
C ALA A 98 -49.24 45.72 11.33
N ALA A 99 -49.08 47.04 11.16
CA ALA A 99 -47.87 47.60 10.54
C ALA A 99 -46.63 47.43 11.41
N LEU A 100 -46.74 47.52 12.75
CA LEU A 100 -45.63 47.21 13.66
C LEU A 100 -45.22 45.73 13.55
N GLN A 101 -46.19 44.82 13.62
CA GLN A 101 -45.94 43.38 13.51
C GLN A 101 -45.30 43.02 12.15
N ILE A 102 -45.91 43.46 11.05
CA ILE A 102 -45.40 43.19 9.70
C ILE A 102 -44.08 43.95 9.49
N GLY A 103 -43.97 45.22 9.81
CA GLY A 103 -42.72 45.99 9.64
C GLY A 103 -41.52 45.31 10.30
N LEU A 104 -41.70 44.81 11.52
CA LEU A 104 -40.68 44.15 12.33
C LEU A 104 -40.57 42.63 12.08
N GLY A 105 -41.16 42.12 11.00
CA GLY A 105 -40.86 40.77 10.51
C GLY A 105 -41.68 39.62 11.10
N ALA A 106 -42.75 39.93 11.85
CA ALA A 106 -43.71 38.92 12.28
C ALA A 106 -44.39 38.24 11.07
N ARG A 107 -44.82 36.99 11.27
CA ARG A 107 -45.61 36.24 10.28
C ARG A 107 -46.95 36.94 10.02
N THR A 108 -47.42 36.87 8.77
CA THR A 108 -48.71 37.43 8.35
C THR A 108 -49.89 36.78 9.09
N SER A 109 -49.75 35.51 9.47
CA SER A 109 -50.71 34.78 10.32
C SER A 109 -50.86 35.37 11.72
N SER A 110 -49.84 36.03 12.25
CA SER A 110 -49.83 36.59 13.62
C SER A 110 -50.47 37.97 13.71
N ALA A 111 -50.74 38.62 12.56
CA ALA A 111 -51.32 39.95 12.45
C ALA A 111 -52.82 39.93 12.06
N ASP A 112 -53.46 38.75 12.03
CA ASP A 112 -54.91 38.51 11.97
C ASP A 112 -55.70 39.11 10.78
N ARG A 113 -55.02 39.73 9.81
CA ARG A 113 -55.67 40.53 8.75
C ARG A 113 -55.35 40.07 7.32
N GLY A 114 -54.53 39.04 7.14
CA GLY A 114 -54.31 38.46 5.81
C GLY A 114 -53.29 37.33 5.74
N LYS A 115 -53.46 36.43 4.75
CA LYS A 115 -52.60 35.26 4.55
C LYS A 115 -51.25 35.61 3.91
N SER A 116 -51.19 36.68 3.11
CA SER A 116 -50.01 37.10 2.35
C SER A 116 -49.65 38.56 2.65
N VAL A 117 -48.37 38.90 2.43
CA VAL A 117 -47.89 40.29 2.57
C VAL A 117 -48.59 41.23 1.60
N SER A 118 -49.00 40.74 0.43
CA SER A 118 -49.72 41.51 -0.58
C SER A 118 -51.09 42.02 -0.13
N SER A 119 -51.74 41.34 0.82
CA SER A 119 -53.03 41.76 1.38
C SER A 119 -52.96 43.05 2.23
N TYR A 120 -51.76 43.42 2.67
CA TYR A 120 -51.53 44.65 3.43
C TYR A 120 -51.24 45.86 2.53
N VAL A 121 -51.08 45.67 1.22
CA VAL A 121 -50.90 46.77 0.25
C VAL A 121 -52.27 47.38 -0.05
N ARG A 122 -52.40 48.70 0.07
CA ARG A 122 -53.63 49.45 -0.24
C ARG A 122 -54.19 49.07 -1.61
N ASN A 123 -55.52 48.92 -1.71
CA ASN A 123 -56.19 48.62 -2.98
C ASN A 123 -55.87 49.69 -4.03
N GLY A 124 -55.56 49.26 -5.25
CA GLY A 124 -55.14 50.15 -6.35
C GLY A 124 -53.64 50.50 -6.38
N ALA A 125 -52.88 50.27 -5.30
CA ALA A 125 -51.42 50.50 -5.30
C ALA A 125 -50.62 49.26 -5.73
N SER A 126 -49.46 49.44 -6.37
CA SER A 126 -48.56 48.33 -6.74
C SER A 126 -47.64 47.89 -5.60
N SER A 127 -47.32 48.81 -4.69
CA SER A 127 -46.46 48.60 -3.53
C SER A 127 -46.86 49.52 -2.38
N GLY A 128 -46.42 49.16 -1.17
CA GLY A 128 -46.52 49.98 0.03
C GLY A 128 -45.24 49.92 0.85
N THR A 129 -45.09 50.84 1.79
CA THR A 129 -43.88 50.98 2.61
C THR A 129 -44.28 51.20 4.06
N ILE A 130 -43.59 50.51 4.96
CA ILE A 130 -43.68 50.71 6.41
C ILE A 130 -42.31 51.20 6.86
N LYS A 131 -42.23 52.37 7.51
CA LYS A 131 -41.03 52.87 8.17
C LYS A 131 -41.30 52.96 9.67
N ILE A 132 -40.45 52.32 10.48
CA ILE A 132 -40.53 52.33 11.94
C ILE A 132 -39.21 52.88 12.47
N GLN A 133 -39.28 53.97 13.22
CA GLN A 133 -38.15 54.60 13.86
C GLN A 133 -38.04 54.10 15.30
N ILE A 134 -36.89 53.51 15.63
CA ILE A 134 -36.56 52.95 16.94
C ILE A 134 -35.46 53.81 17.56
N ARG A 135 -35.65 54.19 18.82
CA ARG A 135 -34.67 54.96 19.60
C ARG A 135 -33.39 54.14 19.81
N ASN A 136 -32.25 54.75 19.50
CA ASN A 136 -30.92 54.18 19.69
C ASN A 136 -29.99 55.21 20.36
N ARG A 137 -30.46 55.84 21.43
CA ARG A 137 -29.75 56.94 22.12
C ARG A 137 -29.01 56.41 23.33
N LYS A 138 -27.93 57.08 23.69
CA LYS A 138 -27.29 56.83 24.99
C LYS A 138 -28.06 57.62 26.03
N VAL A 139 -28.66 56.93 26.98
CA VAL A 139 -29.26 57.50 28.18
C VAL A 139 -28.64 56.74 29.35
N GLY A 140 -28.18 57.45 30.38
CA GLY A 140 -27.39 56.87 31.47
C GLY A 140 -25.90 56.63 31.14
N GLU A 141 -25.22 55.93 32.06
CA GLU A 141 -23.76 55.72 32.00
C GLU A 141 -23.34 54.64 30.99
N VAL A 142 -24.15 53.59 30.86
CA VAL A 142 -23.89 52.41 30.02
C VAL A 142 -24.37 52.65 28.58
N ASP A 143 -23.51 52.36 27.59
CA ASP A 143 -23.88 52.49 26.18
C ASP A 143 -24.57 51.22 25.67
N ASN A 144 -25.90 51.20 25.73
CA ASN A 144 -26.74 50.10 25.24
C ASN A 144 -27.17 50.26 23.78
N ARG A 145 -26.54 51.16 23.01
CA ARG A 145 -26.92 51.39 21.61
C ARG A 145 -26.52 50.21 20.71
N TYR A 146 -27.39 49.88 19.77
CA TYR A 146 -27.08 48.94 18.71
C TYR A 146 -26.26 49.64 17.61
N ASN A 147 -25.02 49.18 17.38
CA ASN A 147 -24.13 49.66 16.31
C ASN A 147 -24.18 51.19 16.09
N PRO A 148 -23.81 52.02 17.09
CA PRO A 148 -23.96 53.48 17.04
C PRO A 148 -23.19 54.12 15.87
N HIS A 149 -22.09 53.51 15.43
CA HIS A 149 -21.34 53.97 14.26
C HIS A 149 -22.10 53.85 12.93
N LEU A 150 -23.05 52.92 12.82
CA LEU A 150 -23.83 52.68 11.60
C LEU A 150 -25.15 53.44 11.59
N TYR A 151 -25.85 53.49 12.73
CA TYR A 151 -27.21 54.03 12.81
C TYR A 151 -27.30 55.38 13.53
N GLY A 152 -26.33 55.71 14.37
CA GLY A 152 -26.39 56.87 15.25
C GLY A 152 -27.49 56.72 16.30
N ASP A 153 -28.18 57.82 16.58
CA ASP A 153 -29.13 57.96 17.69
C ASP A 153 -30.52 57.36 17.44
N SER A 154 -30.80 56.90 16.22
CA SER A 154 -32.08 56.31 15.83
C SER A 154 -31.92 55.34 14.67
N ILE A 155 -32.64 54.23 14.72
CA ILE A 155 -32.65 53.18 13.70
C ILE A 155 -33.99 53.21 12.99
N ILE A 156 -34.00 53.44 11.68
CA ILE A 156 -35.22 53.39 10.87
C ILE A 156 -35.26 52.07 10.13
N VAL A 157 -36.19 51.21 10.53
CA VAL A 157 -36.51 49.95 9.85
C VAL A 157 -37.56 50.23 8.78
N GLU A 158 -37.19 50.05 7.51
CA GLU A 158 -38.09 50.19 6.38
C GLU A 158 -38.40 48.83 5.75
N ARG A 159 -39.67 48.44 5.72
CA ARG A 159 -40.16 47.24 5.03
C ARG A 159 -40.96 47.65 3.81
N LYS A 160 -40.51 47.22 2.62
CA LYS A 160 -41.27 47.41 1.38
C LYS A 160 -42.20 46.22 1.15
N LEU A 161 -43.45 46.49 0.79
CA LEU A 161 -44.46 45.49 0.47
C LEU A 161 -44.78 45.60 -1.02
N VAL A 162 -44.88 44.48 -1.72
CA VAL A 162 -45.18 44.45 -3.16
C VAL A 162 -46.38 43.54 -3.38
N ARG A 163 -47.31 43.95 -4.26
CA ARG A 163 -48.53 43.19 -4.58
C ARG A 163 -48.23 41.91 -5.37
N THR A 164 -47.29 42.00 -6.31
CA THR A 164 -46.86 40.92 -7.22
C THR A 164 -45.35 40.71 -7.14
N GLY A 165 -44.92 39.47 -6.86
CA GLY A 165 -43.51 39.10 -6.68
C GLY A 165 -43.19 38.58 -5.28
N SER A 166 -41.93 38.17 -5.06
CA SER A 166 -41.47 37.76 -3.73
C SER A 166 -41.47 38.97 -2.80
N GLY A 167 -42.20 38.86 -1.67
CA GLY A 167 -42.54 39.96 -0.77
C GLY A 167 -41.33 40.84 -0.44
N GLY A 168 -41.50 42.16 -0.62
CA GLY A 168 -40.40 43.13 -0.59
C GLY A 168 -39.53 43.06 0.67
N GLY A 169 -38.25 43.40 0.48
CA GLY A 169 -37.21 43.27 1.49
C GLY A 169 -37.21 44.38 2.54
N TRP A 170 -36.34 44.21 3.51
CA TRP A 170 -36.03 45.20 4.54
C TRP A 170 -34.85 46.05 4.11
N THR A 171 -34.92 47.33 4.44
CA THR A 171 -33.82 48.28 4.34
C THR A 171 -33.71 49.05 5.64
N PHE A 172 -32.50 49.39 6.04
CA PHE A 172 -32.25 50.09 7.29
C PHE A 172 -31.66 51.47 6.99
N ARG A 173 -32.01 52.45 7.82
CA ARG A 173 -31.51 53.82 7.69
C ARG A 173 -31.08 54.37 9.04
N ASP A 174 -30.16 55.33 8.97
CA ASP A 174 -29.67 56.08 10.13
C ASP A 174 -30.65 57.18 10.57
N ARG A 175 -30.29 57.92 11.62
CA ARG A 175 -31.03 59.10 12.12
C ARG A 175 -31.33 60.18 11.06
N ASN A 176 -30.59 60.21 9.95
CA ASN A 176 -30.73 61.21 8.89
C ASN A 176 -31.48 60.64 7.65
N ASP A 177 -32.18 59.51 7.80
CA ASP A 177 -32.87 58.77 6.72
C ASP A 177 -31.92 58.29 5.60
N ARG A 178 -30.61 58.18 5.87
CA ARG A 178 -29.62 57.67 4.92
C ARG A 178 -29.57 56.15 4.99
N LYS A 179 -29.60 55.51 3.83
CA LYS A 179 -29.58 54.05 3.72
C LYS A 179 -28.25 53.49 4.22
N VAL A 180 -28.31 52.59 5.19
CA VAL A 180 -27.16 51.86 5.72
C VAL A 180 -26.81 50.70 4.79
N LYS A 181 -25.52 50.55 4.46
CA LYS A 181 -25.00 49.43 3.66
C LYS A 181 -24.63 48.28 4.60
N LEU A 182 -25.37 47.17 4.51
CA LEU A 182 -25.06 45.95 5.26
C LEU A 182 -23.84 45.27 4.65
N GLN A 183 -22.85 44.92 5.48
CA GLN A 183 -21.65 44.22 5.06
C GLN A 183 -21.84 42.71 5.26
N GLY A 184 -22.17 41.99 4.18
CA GLY A 184 -22.25 40.52 4.19
C GLY A 184 -23.40 39.89 4.97
N ILE A 185 -24.28 40.69 5.61
CA ILE A 185 -25.41 40.21 6.41
C ILE A 185 -26.71 40.36 5.61
N ALA A 186 -27.55 39.31 5.63
CA ALA A 186 -28.85 39.36 4.99
C ALA A 186 -29.78 40.36 5.72
N PRO A 187 -30.61 41.17 5.02
CA PRO A 187 -31.46 42.15 5.68
C PRO A 187 -32.41 41.59 6.75
N ARG A 188 -32.85 40.34 6.59
CA ARG A 188 -33.69 39.67 7.61
C ARG A 188 -32.89 39.33 8.87
N GLU A 189 -31.62 38.96 8.72
CA GLU A 189 -30.76 38.62 9.85
C GLU A 189 -30.39 39.89 10.65
N GLU A 190 -30.09 40.99 9.97
CA GLU A 190 -29.88 42.29 10.62
C GLU A 190 -31.11 42.71 11.43
N LEU A 191 -32.32 42.54 10.87
CA LEU A 191 -33.57 42.82 11.59
C LEU A 191 -33.66 41.97 12.87
N THR A 192 -33.41 40.67 12.76
CA THR A 192 -33.42 39.77 13.93
C THR A 192 -32.43 40.23 14.99
N ARG A 193 -31.21 40.63 14.61
CA ARG A 193 -30.19 41.14 15.54
C ARG A 193 -30.62 42.43 16.23
N ILE A 194 -31.23 43.37 15.51
CA ILE A 194 -31.79 44.61 16.09
C ILE A 194 -32.89 44.28 17.10
N LEU A 195 -33.82 43.39 16.73
CA LEU A 195 -34.93 42.99 17.60
C LEU A 195 -34.44 42.24 18.84
N ASP A 196 -33.47 41.34 18.70
CA ASP A 196 -32.90 40.60 19.83
C ASP A 196 -32.10 41.52 20.76
N HIS A 197 -31.33 42.48 20.22
CA HIS A 197 -30.58 43.46 21.02
C HIS A 197 -31.51 44.32 21.89
N PHE A 198 -32.64 44.77 21.34
CA PHE A 198 -33.65 45.53 22.08
C PHE A 198 -34.71 44.66 22.77
N ASN A 199 -34.59 43.34 22.71
CA ASN A 199 -35.57 42.37 23.22
C ASN A 199 -37.02 42.64 22.74
N LEU A 200 -37.19 43.08 21.49
CA LEU A 200 -38.48 43.39 20.87
C LEU A 200 -39.14 42.12 20.31
N ARG A 201 -40.02 41.52 21.10
CA ARG A 201 -40.72 40.26 20.76
C ARG A 201 -42.10 40.51 20.13
N VAL A 202 -42.13 40.85 18.83
CA VAL A 202 -43.36 41.24 18.12
C VAL A 202 -44.35 40.10 17.83
N GLU A 203 -43.92 38.85 17.95
CA GLU A 203 -44.79 37.66 17.80
C GLU A 203 -45.40 37.21 19.13
N ASN A 204 -44.81 37.62 20.27
CA ASN A 204 -45.22 37.19 21.59
C ASN A 204 -46.64 37.72 21.90
N PRO A 205 -47.61 36.85 22.23
CA PRO A 205 -48.99 37.26 22.48
C PRO A 205 -49.17 38.14 23.72
N ILE A 206 -48.23 38.16 24.68
CA ILE A 206 -48.27 39.10 25.82
C ILE A 206 -47.80 40.49 25.40
N ALA A 207 -46.81 40.60 24.51
CA ALA A 207 -46.29 41.89 24.06
C ALA A 207 -47.22 42.54 23.03
N VAL A 208 -47.82 41.75 22.14
CA VAL A 208 -48.79 42.23 21.16
C VAL A 208 -50.09 41.45 21.27
N LEU A 209 -51.05 42.04 21.99
CA LEU A 209 -52.38 41.48 22.15
C LEU A 209 -53.32 42.03 21.07
N THR A 210 -53.57 41.23 20.05
CA THR A 210 -54.54 41.56 19.01
C THR A 210 -55.98 41.29 19.48
N GLN A 211 -56.96 41.92 18.81
CA GLN A 211 -58.37 41.72 19.12
C GLN A 211 -58.84 40.26 19.00
N GLN A 212 -58.26 39.48 18.08
CA GLN A 212 -58.61 38.05 17.96
C GLN A 212 -57.90 37.22 19.02
N LYS A 213 -56.61 37.48 19.30
CA LYS A 213 -55.87 36.79 20.37
C LYS A 213 -56.48 37.03 21.74
N SER A 214 -56.96 38.24 22.05
CA SER A 214 -57.65 38.52 23.32
C SER A 214 -58.95 37.73 23.46
N LYS A 215 -59.77 37.68 22.39
CA LYS A 215 -60.99 36.85 22.35
C LYS A 215 -60.66 35.36 22.47
N GLN A 216 -59.62 34.89 21.80
CA GLN A 216 -59.18 33.50 21.88
C GLN A 216 -58.69 33.16 23.29
N PHE A 217 -57.92 34.03 23.93
CA PHE A 217 -57.42 33.83 25.28
C PHE A 217 -58.56 33.68 26.31
N LEU A 218 -59.59 34.53 26.22
CA LEU A 218 -60.76 34.46 27.09
C LEU A 218 -61.70 33.29 26.75
N SER A 219 -61.81 32.93 25.47
CA SER A 219 -62.72 31.86 25.01
C SER A 219 -62.10 30.46 25.00
N SER A 220 -60.77 30.32 25.08
CA SER A 220 -60.08 29.04 25.21
C SER A 220 -60.25 28.51 26.64
N GLY A 221 -61.41 27.88 26.91
CA GLY A 221 -61.70 27.24 28.19
C GLY A 221 -60.88 25.97 28.47
N LYS A 222 -59.97 25.56 27.57
CA LYS A 222 -59.17 24.34 27.69
C LYS A 222 -57.81 24.62 28.36
N ASP A 223 -57.50 23.86 29.39
CA ASP A 223 -56.21 23.97 30.12
C ASP A 223 -54.99 23.72 29.23
N THR A 224 -55.13 22.88 28.20
CA THR A 224 -54.06 22.64 27.22
C THR A 224 -53.70 23.89 26.42
N ASP A 225 -54.69 24.73 26.10
CA ASP A 225 -54.46 25.94 25.31
C ASP A 225 -53.90 27.06 26.19
N ARG A 226 -54.31 27.12 27.46
CA ARG A 226 -53.67 27.97 28.48
C ARG A 226 -52.20 27.60 28.69
N TYR A 227 -51.89 26.32 28.79
CA TYR A 227 -50.51 25.85 28.90
C TYR A 227 -49.68 26.18 27.66
N LYS A 228 -50.22 25.98 26.45
CA LYS A 228 -49.54 26.39 25.21
C LYS A 228 -49.31 27.89 25.16
N PHE A 229 -50.33 28.68 25.51
CA PHE A 229 -50.22 30.14 25.59
C PHE A 229 -49.13 30.55 26.57
N PHE A 230 -49.09 29.95 27.77
CA PHE A 230 -48.05 30.18 28.76
C PHE A 230 -46.66 29.83 28.21
N MET A 231 -46.50 28.67 27.56
CA MET A 231 -45.23 28.22 26.98
C MET A 231 -44.76 29.13 25.83
N GLU A 232 -45.67 29.62 25.00
CA GLU A 232 -45.38 30.57 23.91
C GLU A 232 -45.02 31.96 24.47
N ALA A 233 -45.80 32.44 25.44
CA ALA A 233 -45.64 33.73 26.06
C ALA A 233 -44.35 33.88 26.89
N THR A 234 -43.96 32.82 27.60
CA THR A 234 -42.71 32.78 28.38
C THR A 234 -41.48 32.47 27.53
N GLY A 235 -41.66 32.13 26.24
CA GLY A 235 -40.56 31.69 25.36
C GLY A 235 -40.03 30.29 25.66
N LEU A 236 -40.55 29.60 26.68
CA LEU A 236 -40.14 28.23 27.05
C LEU A 236 -40.39 27.22 25.95
N GLN A 237 -41.36 27.47 25.07
CA GLN A 237 -41.63 26.61 23.91
C GLN A 237 -40.43 26.55 22.96
N GLN A 238 -39.74 27.68 22.72
CA GLN A 238 -38.55 27.72 21.88
C GLN A 238 -37.41 26.93 22.53
N VAL A 239 -37.13 27.20 23.81
CA VAL A 239 -36.10 26.48 24.59
C VAL A 239 -36.35 24.97 24.57
N LYS A 240 -37.60 24.55 24.81
CA LYS A 240 -37.99 23.14 24.75
C LYS A 240 -37.71 22.53 23.37
N SER A 241 -38.06 23.23 22.29
CA SER A 241 -37.83 22.75 20.94
C SER A 241 -36.33 22.62 20.60
N GLU A 242 -35.52 23.57 21.04
CA GLU A 242 -34.06 23.57 20.87
C GLU A 242 -33.42 22.44 21.69
N LEU A 243 -33.84 22.22 22.94
CA LEU A 243 -33.36 21.12 23.77
C LEU A 243 -33.67 19.75 23.15
N ILE A 244 -34.86 19.57 22.58
CA ILE A 244 -35.23 18.33 21.88
C ILE A 244 -34.35 18.14 20.64
N ALA A 245 -34.11 19.20 19.86
CA ALA A 245 -33.23 19.14 18.70
C ALA A 245 -31.79 18.77 19.10
N ILE A 246 -31.25 19.38 20.16
CA ILE A 246 -29.92 19.08 20.70
C ILE A 246 -29.85 17.63 21.19
N ALA A 247 -30.86 17.14 21.91
CA ALA A 247 -30.90 15.76 22.39
C ALA A 247 -30.88 14.75 21.22
N ARG A 248 -31.59 15.06 20.13
CA ARG A 248 -31.56 14.26 18.91
C ARG A 248 -30.17 14.24 18.27
N VAL A 249 -29.56 15.40 18.07
CA VAL A 249 -28.19 15.51 17.50
C VAL A 249 -27.17 14.78 18.37
N LYS A 250 -27.27 14.90 19.70
CA LYS A 250 -26.41 14.15 20.64
C LYS A 250 -26.55 12.64 20.43
N THR A 251 -27.77 12.14 20.26
CA THR A 251 -28.03 10.71 20.04
C THR A 251 -27.44 10.24 18.71
N GLU A 252 -27.60 11.02 17.65
CA GLU A 252 -27.01 10.73 16.33
C GLU A 252 -25.48 10.72 16.39
N ILE A 253 -24.86 11.68 17.09
CA ILE A 253 -23.40 11.72 17.29
C ILE A 253 -22.91 10.51 18.08
N SER A 254 -23.59 10.11 19.16
CA SER A 254 -23.21 8.93 19.93
C SER A 254 -23.23 7.66 19.08
N GLN A 255 -24.25 7.48 18.23
CA GLN A 255 -24.32 6.33 17.32
C GLN A 255 -23.17 6.30 16.31
N ILE A 256 -22.77 7.47 15.77
CA ILE A 256 -21.63 7.58 14.87
C ILE A 256 -20.32 7.25 15.63
N LEU A 257 -20.18 7.73 16.86
CA LEU A 257 -19.01 7.48 17.69
C LEU A 257 -18.85 6.00 17.98
N ASP A 258 -19.93 5.30 18.33
CA ASP A 258 -19.89 3.87 18.62
C ASP A 258 -19.51 3.04 17.38
N LYS A 259 -20.06 3.39 16.21
CA LYS A 259 -19.64 2.79 14.93
C LYS A 259 -18.17 3.03 14.63
N LYS A 260 -17.67 4.26 14.84
CA LYS A 260 -16.25 4.57 14.61
C LYS A 260 -15.33 3.84 15.57
N LYS A 261 -15.72 3.68 16.83
CA LYS A 261 -14.96 2.89 17.80
C LYS A 261 -14.83 1.43 17.36
N SER A 262 -15.93 0.80 16.91
CA SER A 262 -15.85 -0.58 16.42
C SER A 262 -14.95 -0.72 15.19
N PHE A 263 -14.98 0.25 14.27
CA PHE A 263 -14.05 0.27 13.12
C PHE A 263 -12.58 0.43 13.55
N VAL A 264 -12.29 1.25 14.56
CA VAL A 264 -10.92 1.40 15.08
C VAL A 264 -10.44 0.08 15.68
N GLU A 265 -11.26 -0.61 16.47
CA GLU A 265 -10.91 -1.93 17.03
C GLU A 265 -10.65 -2.98 15.95
N GLU A 266 -11.40 -2.95 14.84
CA GLU A 266 -11.18 -3.84 13.70
C GLU A 266 -9.86 -3.54 12.98
N ILE A 267 -9.56 -2.25 12.75
CA ILE A 267 -8.29 -1.81 12.16
C ILE A 267 -7.10 -2.18 13.06
N GLU A 268 -7.21 -2.01 14.38
CA GLU A 268 -6.17 -2.38 15.33
C GLU A 268 -5.88 -3.88 15.31
N LYS A 269 -6.93 -4.72 15.22
CA LYS A 269 -6.76 -6.18 15.03
C LYS A 269 -6.06 -6.50 13.71
N GLY A 270 -6.46 -5.85 12.62
CA GLY A 270 -5.82 -6.01 11.31
C GLY A 270 -4.34 -5.58 11.32
N LEU A 271 -4.03 -4.48 12.01
CA LEU A 271 -2.65 -3.99 12.17
C LEU A 271 -1.82 -4.97 13.00
N ALA A 272 -2.38 -5.54 14.08
CA ALA A 272 -1.69 -6.56 14.87
C ALA A 272 -1.38 -7.83 14.07
N GLU A 273 -2.30 -8.26 13.20
CA GLU A 273 -2.07 -9.40 12.30
C GLU A 273 -1.00 -9.08 11.23
N LEU A 274 -1.09 -7.89 10.62
CA LEU A 274 -0.14 -7.46 9.60
C LEU A 274 1.27 -7.29 10.18
N LYS A 275 1.37 -6.78 11.42
CA LYS A 275 2.64 -6.67 12.15
C LYS A 275 3.26 -8.04 12.40
N LYS A 276 2.47 -9.05 12.82
CA LYS A 276 2.98 -10.43 12.95
C LYS A 276 3.52 -10.98 11.64
N ARG A 277 2.84 -10.73 10.51
CA ARG A 277 3.33 -11.15 9.19
C ARG A 277 4.61 -10.42 8.78
N TYR A 278 4.71 -9.14 9.12
CA TYR A 278 5.92 -8.35 8.89
C TYR A 278 7.11 -8.87 9.71
N ASP A 279 6.92 -9.12 11.00
CA ASP A 279 7.95 -9.66 11.88
C ASP A 279 8.45 -11.02 11.36
N LEU A 280 7.54 -11.90 10.93
CA LEU A 280 7.89 -13.19 10.30
C LEU A 280 8.68 -13.03 8.98
N ALA A 281 8.30 -12.06 8.15
CA ALA A 281 9.01 -11.77 6.91
C ALA A 281 10.42 -11.19 7.18
N GLN A 282 10.56 -10.40 8.24
CA GLN A 282 11.86 -9.89 8.67
C GLN A 282 12.75 -11.02 9.18
N GLU A 283 12.21 -11.95 9.97
CA GLU A 283 12.92 -13.17 10.37
C GLU A 283 13.37 -14.00 9.16
N MET A 284 12.49 -14.21 8.18
CA MET A 284 12.85 -14.89 6.92
C MET A 284 14.00 -14.20 6.19
N SER A 285 13.97 -12.88 6.05
CA SER A 285 15.06 -12.14 5.41
C SER A 285 16.39 -12.28 6.16
N THR A 286 16.37 -12.32 7.51
CA THR A 286 17.59 -12.59 8.28
C THR A 286 18.11 -14.00 8.10
N LEU A 287 17.22 -14.98 7.92
CA LEU A 287 17.61 -16.36 7.62
C LEU A 287 18.19 -16.48 6.21
N GLU A 288 17.61 -15.80 5.22
CA GLU A 288 18.15 -15.74 3.86
C GLU A 288 19.57 -15.15 3.84
N GLY A 289 19.80 -14.02 4.52
CA GLY A 289 21.16 -13.46 4.64
C GLY A 289 22.14 -14.42 5.32
N ARG A 290 21.67 -15.19 6.32
CA ARG A 290 22.49 -16.19 6.99
C ARG A 290 22.75 -17.43 6.13
N ILE A 291 21.84 -17.78 5.22
CA ILE A 291 22.07 -18.80 4.20
C ILE A 291 23.15 -18.32 3.24
N GLU A 292 23.08 -17.10 2.73
CA GLU A 292 24.11 -16.53 1.85
C GLU A 292 25.49 -16.51 2.53
N GLU A 293 25.55 -16.11 3.81
CA GLU A 293 26.80 -16.18 4.59
C GLU A 293 27.33 -17.62 4.68
N LEU A 294 26.47 -18.59 4.98
CA LEU A 294 26.86 -20.00 5.07
C LEU A 294 27.29 -20.59 3.72
N GLU A 295 26.63 -20.23 2.63
CA GLU A 295 27.02 -20.61 1.27
C GLU A 295 28.40 -20.03 0.91
N SER A 296 28.65 -18.78 1.29
CA SER A 296 29.98 -18.17 1.09
C SER A 296 31.07 -18.87 1.90
N LEU A 297 30.78 -19.23 3.17
CA LEU A 297 31.69 -19.99 4.02
C LEU A 297 31.94 -21.39 3.44
N TRP A 298 30.92 -22.06 2.94
CA TRP A 298 31.04 -23.36 2.29
C TRP A 298 31.91 -23.28 1.03
N ALA A 299 31.73 -22.26 0.20
CA ALA A 299 32.61 -22.03 -0.95
C ALA A 299 34.07 -21.83 -0.52
N TRP A 300 34.33 -21.10 0.57
CA TRP A 300 35.68 -20.97 1.13
C TRP A 300 36.24 -22.28 1.68
N THR A 301 35.42 -23.15 2.25
CA THR A 301 35.90 -24.48 2.69
C THR A 301 36.38 -25.34 1.53
N LEU A 302 35.70 -25.28 0.37
CA LEU A 302 36.14 -25.99 -0.83
C LEU A 302 37.50 -25.45 -1.33
N VAL A 303 37.67 -24.13 -1.33
CA VAL A 303 38.97 -23.51 -1.67
C VAL A 303 40.05 -23.96 -0.68
N ALA A 304 39.76 -23.96 0.62
CA ALA A 304 40.71 -24.40 1.64
C ALA A 304 41.12 -25.87 1.48
N GLU A 305 40.18 -26.75 1.11
CA GLU A 305 40.49 -28.16 0.80
C GLU A 305 41.42 -28.28 -0.41
N GLU A 306 41.16 -27.54 -1.48
CA GLU A 306 42.04 -27.53 -2.67
C GLU A 306 43.39 -26.83 -2.43
N GLU A 307 43.44 -25.85 -1.52
CA GLU A 307 44.71 -25.27 -1.08
C GLU A 307 45.53 -26.28 -0.27
N ASP A 308 44.90 -27.09 0.59
CA ASP A 308 45.59 -28.14 1.35
C ASP A 308 46.08 -29.29 0.44
N THR A 309 45.32 -29.67 -0.60
CA THR A 309 45.80 -30.62 -1.62
C THR A 309 46.96 -30.05 -2.42
N LEU A 310 46.90 -28.77 -2.79
CA LEU A 310 47.99 -28.07 -3.46
C LEU A 310 49.24 -27.99 -2.58
N GLU A 311 49.10 -27.70 -1.29
CA GLU A 311 50.19 -27.67 -0.31
C GLU A 311 50.87 -29.05 -0.22
N LYS A 312 50.08 -30.12 -0.13
CA LYS A 312 50.58 -31.51 -0.15
C LYS A 312 51.33 -31.84 -1.43
N HIS A 313 50.80 -31.43 -2.59
CA HIS A 313 51.46 -31.63 -3.87
C HIS A 313 52.74 -30.81 -4.00
N LYS A 314 52.77 -29.57 -3.50
CA LYS A 314 54.00 -28.75 -3.45
C LYS A 314 55.07 -29.40 -2.59
N GLU A 315 54.71 -29.95 -1.44
CA GLU A 315 55.66 -30.68 -0.59
C GLU A 315 56.19 -31.94 -1.30
N GLN A 316 55.32 -32.68 -2.00
CA GLN A 316 55.77 -33.82 -2.83
C GLN A 316 56.71 -33.39 -3.95
N VAL A 317 56.41 -32.29 -4.65
CA VAL A 317 57.28 -31.73 -5.69
C VAL A 317 58.63 -31.36 -5.10
N LYS A 318 58.67 -30.72 -3.94
CA LYS A 318 59.91 -30.37 -3.25
C LYS A 318 60.73 -31.60 -2.88
N ILE A 319 60.11 -32.66 -2.36
CA ILE A 319 60.78 -33.94 -2.09
C ILE A 319 61.34 -34.53 -3.40
N PHE A 320 60.58 -34.48 -4.49
CA PHE A 320 61.07 -34.97 -5.78
C PHE A 320 62.20 -34.12 -6.34
N GLU A 321 62.17 -32.80 -6.18
CA GLU A 321 63.27 -31.89 -6.56
C GLU A 321 64.53 -32.19 -5.75
N GLU A 322 64.41 -32.39 -4.43
CA GLU A 322 65.53 -32.81 -3.57
C GLU A 322 66.12 -34.16 -4.02
N ARG A 323 65.26 -35.13 -4.36
CA ARG A 323 65.71 -36.43 -4.89
C ARG A 323 66.34 -36.32 -6.28
N ILE A 324 65.82 -35.47 -7.16
CA ILE A 324 66.41 -35.20 -8.47
C ILE A 324 67.80 -34.59 -8.26
N GLN A 325 67.95 -33.64 -7.35
CA GLN A 325 69.24 -33.04 -7.02
C GLN A 325 70.20 -34.08 -6.45
N GLU A 326 69.76 -34.95 -5.56
CA GLU A 326 70.57 -36.06 -5.04
C GLU A 326 71.01 -37.02 -6.15
N HIS A 327 70.10 -37.41 -7.04
CA HIS A 327 70.41 -38.25 -8.19
C HIS A 327 71.34 -37.56 -9.20
N GLN A 328 71.21 -36.25 -9.42
CA GLN A 328 72.14 -35.46 -10.24
C GLN A 328 73.52 -35.43 -9.60
N ASN A 329 73.64 -35.14 -8.31
CA ASN A 329 74.91 -35.16 -7.59
C ASN A 329 75.56 -36.56 -7.66
N ASN A 330 74.77 -37.63 -7.48
CA ASN A 330 75.26 -39.01 -7.59
C ASN A 330 75.71 -39.35 -9.02
N THR A 331 75.01 -38.83 -10.03
CA THR A 331 75.39 -39.01 -11.44
C THR A 331 76.71 -38.29 -11.74
N GLU A 332 76.89 -37.07 -11.24
CA GLU A 332 78.17 -36.33 -11.36
C GLU A 332 79.32 -37.09 -10.67
N ILE A 333 79.10 -37.66 -9.49
CA ILE A 333 80.09 -38.50 -8.80
C ILE A 333 80.44 -39.73 -9.65
N CYS A 334 79.44 -40.45 -10.15
CA CYS A 334 79.65 -41.59 -11.03
C CYS A 334 80.37 -41.21 -12.33
N GLU A 335 80.06 -40.05 -12.93
CA GLU A 335 80.74 -39.55 -14.12
C GLU A 335 82.22 -39.25 -13.83
N LEU A 336 82.53 -38.66 -12.68
CA LEU A 336 83.92 -38.44 -12.25
C LEU A 336 84.66 -39.76 -12.01
N GLU A 337 84.01 -40.77 -11.43
CA GLU A 337 84.59 -42.11 -11.25
C GLU A 337 84.82 -42.83 -12.59
N VAL A 338 83.89 -42.71 -13.54
CA VAL A 338 84.05 -43.24 -14.91
C VAL A 338 85.18 -42.53 -15.63
N GLN A 339 85.32 -41.20 -15.51
CA GLN A 339 86.44 -40.46 -16.08
C GLN A 339 87.77 -40.90 -15.47
N ARG A 340 87.83 -41.09 -14.14
CA ARG A 340 89.03 -41.58 -13.44
C ARG A 340 89.41 -42.99 -13.89
N SER A 341 88.43 -43.87 -14.00
CA SER A 341 88.63 -45.26 -14.45
C SER A 341 89.06 -45.31 -15.92
N ARG A 342 88.49 -44.46 -16.79
CA ARG A 342 88.94 -44.31 -18.18
C ARG A 342 90.38 -43.82 -18.26
N ALA A 343 90.75 -42.80 -17.48
CA ALA A 343 92.13 -42.32 -17.44
C ALA A 343 93.11 -43.42 -16.98
N GLN A 344 92.72 -44.27 -16.03
CA GLN A 344 93.52 -45.44 -15.61
C GLN A 344 93.63 -46.49 -16.72
N VAL A 345 92.54 -46.79 -17.43
CA VAL A 345 92.54 -47.68 -18.59
C VAL A 345 93.44 -47.13 -19.70
N ASP A 346 93.39 -45.83 -19.97
CA ASP A 346 94.24 -45.18 -20.97
C ASP A 346 95.73 -45.25 -20.57
N SER A 347 96.07 -45.01 -19.29
CA SER A 347 97.45 -45.18 -18.82
C SER A 347 97.93 -46.63 -18.90
N LEU A 348 97.08 -47.61 -18.57
CA LEU A 348 97.41 -49.02 -18.68
C LEU A 348 97.55 -49.45 -20.15
N ASN A 349 96.73 -48.89 -21.05
CA ASN A 349 96.86 -49.11 -22.49
C ASN A 349 98.15 -48.50 -23.04
N GLU A 350 98.59 -47.34 -22.56
CA GLU A 350 99.91 -46.79 -22.89
C GLU A 350 101.03 -47.70 -22.40
N GLU A 351 100.96 -48.19 -21.15
CA GLU A 351 101.92 -49.15 -20.62
C GLU A 351 101.96 -50.45 -21.43
N ILE A 352 100.80 -51.03 -21.78
CA ILE A 352 100.68 -52.20 -22.65
C ILE A 352 101.26 -51.92 -24.04
N ASN A 353 101.02 -50.75 -24.62
CA ASN A 353 101.58 -50.36 -25.91
C ASN A 353 103.11 -50.25 -25.84
N THR A 354 103.68 -49.67 -24.79
CA THR A 354 105.14 -49.63 -24.61
C THR A 354 105.74 -51.02 -24.39
N ALA A 355 105.06 -51.88 -23.61
CA ALA A 355 105.47 -53.27 -23.41
C ALA A 355 105.39 -54.08 -24.72
N THR A 356 104.35 -53.86 -25.52
CA THR A 356 104.17 -54.48 -26.84
C THR A 356 105.24 -54.01 -27.83
N GLN A 357 105.61 -52.72 -27.81
CA GLN A 357 106.73 -52.21 -28.59
C GLN A 357 108.07 -52.83 -28.16
N LYS A 358 108.32 -52.98 -26.85
CA LYS A 358 109.50 -53.68 -26.32
C LYS A 358 109.53 -55.16 -26.74
N ILE A 359 108.40 -55.86 -26.66
CA ILE A 359 108.27 -57.26 -27.12
C ILE A 359 108.55 -57.35 -28.62
N ARG A 360 107.96 -56.47 -29.45
CA ARG A 360 108.21 -56.43 -30.91
C ARG A 360 109.69 -56.18 -31.22
N ALA A 361 110.35 -55.26 -30.52
CA ALA A 361 111.79 -55.02 -30.67
C ALA A 361 112.63 -56.25 -30.27
N GLN A 362 112.25 -56.96 -29.21
CA GLN A 362 112.89 -58.21 -28.80
C GLN A 362 112.68 -59.33 -29.83
N THR A 363 111.46 -59.48 -30.37
CA THR A 363 111.13 -60.47 -31.41
C THR A 363 111.88 -60.20 -32.71
N GLN A 364 112.07 -58.93 -33.08
CA GLN A 364 112.85 -58.55 -34.26
C GLN A 364 114.34 -58.91 -34.11
N LYS A 365 114.92 -58.73 -32.91
CA LYS A 365 116.29 -59.20 -32.57
C LYS A 365 116.40 -60.74 -32.51
N MET A 366 115.33 -61.42 -32.10
CA MET A 366 115.29 -62.89 -32.08
C MET A 366 115.21 -63.50 -33.50
N ASN A 367 114.54 -62.81 -34.43
CA ASN A 367 114.42 -63.25 -35.81
C ASN A 367 115.71 -63.03 -36.63
N SER A 368 116.51 -61.99 -36.32
CA SER A 368 117.83 -61.80 -36.95
C SER A 368 118.85 -62.85 -36.48
N THR A 369 118.86 -63.21 -35.20
CA THR A 369 119.73 -64.28 -34.67
C THR A 369 119.29 -65.69 -35.14
N ARG A 370 118.01 -65.90 -35.39
CA ARG A 370 117.49 -67.18 -35.94
C ARG A 370 117.80 -67.38 -37.43
N THR A 371 118.00 -66.31 -38.19
CA THR A 371 118.39 -66.38 -39.61
C THR A 371 119.89 -66.68 -39.77
N GLU A 372 120.74 -66.20 -38.86
CA GLU A 372 122.17 -66.57 -38.78
C GLU A 372 122.40 -68.03 -38.34
N LEU A 373 121.51 -68.61 -37.52
CA LEU A 373 121.59 -70.00 -37.08
C LEU A 373 121.16 -71.01 -38.16
N ARG A 374 120.43 -70.55 -39.20
CA ARG A 374 119.98 -71.39 -40.32
C ARG A 374 121.04 -71.58 -41.40
N SER A 375 121.92 -70.61 -41.64
CA SER A 375 123.04 -70.74 -42.58
C SER A 375 124.12 -71.68 -42.05
N LEU A 376 124.42 -71.64 -40.74
CA LEU A 376 125.44 -72.49 -40.11
C LEU A 376 125.04 -73.98 -39.98
N LYS A 377 123.73 -74.28 -39.95
CA LYS A 377 123.20 -75.67 -39.95
C LYS A 377 123.26 -76.35 -41.32
N GLN A 378 123.39 -75.59 -42.40
CA GLN A 378 123.41 -76.14 -43.76
C GLN A 378 124.81 -76.65 -44.17
N GLU A 379 125.88 -76.16 -43.53
CA GLU A 379 127.25 -76.65 -43.70
C GLU A 379 127.53 -77.95 -42.92
N ILE A 380 126.88 -78.18 -41.78
CA ILE A 380 127.09 -79.38 -40.93
C ILE A 380 126.45 -80.66 -41.53
N SER A 381 125.47 -80.53 -42.43
CA SER A 381 124.79 -81.68 -43.03
C SER A 381 125.58 -82.39 -44.14
N ILE A 382 126.67 -81.78 -44.64
CA ILE A 382 127.45 -82.31 -45.77
C ILE A 382 128.59 -83.22 -45.31
N GLN A 383 128.99 -83.17 -44.03
CA GLN A 383 130.10 -84.00 -43.50
C GLN A 383 129.66 -85.22 -42.66
N GLY A 384 128.36 -85.45 -42.45
CA GLY A 384 127.85 -86.61 -41.68
C GLY A 384 127.46 -87.85 -42.50
N LYS A 385 127.60 -87.81 -43.83
CA LYS A 385 127.13 -88.86 -44.74
C LYS A 385 128.14 -89.99 -45.04
N GLU A 386 129.30 -90.02 -44.39
CA GLU A 386 130.35 -91.02 -44.67
C GLU A 386 130.82 -91.83 -43.45
N ILE A 387 130.08 -91.84 -42.33
CA ILE A 387 130.37 -92.71 -41.18
C ILE A 387 129.07 -93.37 -40.69
N ASN A 388 128.62 -94.40 -41.40
CA ASN A 388 128.72 -95.81 -41.01
C ASN A 388 127.65 -96.23 -39.97
N ALA A 389 126.56 -96.88 -40.39
CA ALA A 389 126.49 -98.27 -40.85
C ALA A 389 126.53 -99.35 -39.73
N CYS A 390 126.36 -99.01 -38.45
CA CYS A 390 126.10 -100.00 -37.40
C CYS A 390 125.03 -99.54 -36.39
N ASP A 391 124.30 -100.52 -35.87
CA ASP A 391 123.47 -100.50 -34.64
C ASP A 391 121.96 -100.31 -34.80
N SER A 392 121.44 -101.00 -35.81
CA SER A 392 120.19 -101.73 -35.75
C SER A 392 120.23 -102.90 -34.72
N ALA A 393 120.30 -102.64 -33.42
CA ALA A 393 120.16 -103.69 -32.42
C ALA A 393 119.65 -103.16 -31.07
N ILE A 394 118.87 -103.97 -30.36
CA ILE A 394 118.21 -103.70 -29.07
C ILE A 394 116.79 -103.15 -29.23
N ARG A 395 116.04 -104.02 -29.91
CA ARG A 395 114.60 -104.18 -29.89
C ARG A 395 114.12 -104.97 -28.65
N ASP A 396 114.90 -105.12 -27.59
CA ASP A 396 114.61 -106.11 -26.53
C ASP A 396 114.60 -105.53 -25.13
N ALA A 397 113.49 -104.86 -24.79
CA ALA A 397 112.95 -104.91 -23.44
C ALA A 397 111.42 -104.90 -23.48
N ALA A 398 110.88 -105.78 -24.32
CA ALA A 398 109.53 -106.29 -24.14
C ALA A 398 109.39 -106.89 -22.73
N ARG A 399 108.17 -106.76 -22.17
CA ARG A 399 107.63 -107.56 -21.05
C ARG A 399 108.03 -107.12 -19.64
N ARG A 400 107.45 -106.00 -19.22
CA ARG A 400 106.77 -105.90 -17.92
C ARG A 400 105.38 -105.27 -18.13
N ALA A 401 104.57 -105.82 -19.02
CA ALA A 401 103.62 -106.89 -18.66
C ALA A 401 102.63 -106.46 -17.57
N SER A 402 101.49 -105.92 -18.04
CA SER A 402 100.17 -106.49 -17.76
C SER A 402 99.90 -106.90 -16.31
N LYS A 403 99.45 -105.93 -15.51
CA LYS A 403 98.48 -106.11 -14.40
C LYS A 403 98.29 -104.77 -13.67
N LEU A 404 97.25 -104.03 -14.05
CA LEU A 404 96.36 -103.30 -13.14
C LEU A 404 95.33 -102.52 -13.96
N GLU A 405 94.38 -103.30 -14.47
CA GLU A 405 93.11 -102.85 -15.02
C GLU A 405 92.03 -102.70 -13.93
N ASP A 406 92.39 -102.77 -12.63
CA ASP A 406 91.37 -103.02 -11.59
C ASP A 406 91.48 -102.22 -10.29
N ASP A 407 92.24 -101.12 -10.27
CA ASP A 407 92.20 -100.17 -9.15
C ASP A 407 92.10 -98.75 -9.72
N LEU A 408 91.09 -97.93 -9.48
CA LEU A 408 89.98 -97.95 -8.53
C LEU A 408 89.20 -96.66 -8.87
N ARG A 409 88.05 -96.70 -9.54
CA ARG A 409 86.70 -96.76 -8.97
C ARG A 409 86.44 -96.05 -7.62
N ALA A 410 87.36 -95.26 -7.07
CA ALA A 410 87.06 -94.36 -5.97
C ALA A 410 87.99 -93.14 -5.96
N ALA A 411 87.38 -91.96 -5.77
CA ALA A 411 87.96 -90.62 -5.70
C ALA A 411 88.27 -90.02 -7.08
N ARG A 412 87.53 -89.03 -7.59
CA ARG A 412 86.92 -87.84 -6.94
C ARG A 412 85.74 -87.42 -7.85
N ALA A 413 84.47 -87.28 -7.47
CA ALA A 413 83.87 -86.77 -6.23
C ALA A 413 84.52 -85.45 -5.77
N LYS A 414 84.39 -84.41 -6.61
CA LYS A 414 84.10 -83.01 -6.22
C LYS A 414 84.11 -82.10 -7.46
N HIS A 415 82.94 -81.53 -7.77
CA HIS A 415 82.66 -80.42 -8.69
C HIS A 415 83.06 -80.65 -10.16
N GLU A 416 82.15 -80.59 -11.12
CA GLU A 416 81.44 -79.37 -11.45
C GLU A 416 80.05 -79.65 -12.04
N GLN A 417 79.08 -79.02 -11.39
CA GLN A 417 77.67 -79.01 -11.69
C GLN A 417 77.49 -78.17 -12.95
N GLY A 418 77.18 -78.82 -14.07
CA GLY A 418 76.73 -78.17 -15.30
C GLY A 418 75.43 -77.44 -15.00
N ASN A 419 75.54 -76.12 -14.98
CA ASN A 419 74.54 -75.18 -14.52
C ASN A 419 73.24 -75.30 -15.31
N SER A 420 72.15 -75.47 -14.57
CA SER A 420 70.76 -75.46 -15.00
C SER A 420 70.37 -74.04 -15.44
N ALA A 421 70.58 -73.72 -16.72
CA ALA A 421 70.18 -72.46 -17.33
C ALA A 421 68.69 -72.40 -17.74
N LEU A 422 67.80 -73.22 -17.15
CA LEU A 422 66.39 -73.31 -17.53
C LEU A 422 65.52 -73.76 -16.33
N HIS A 423 65.49 -72.97 -15.26
CA HIS A 423 64.45 -73.14 -14.23
C HIS A 423 64.03 -71.81 -13.57
N ASP A 424 64.90 -70.80 -13.54
CA ASP A 424 64.54 -69.48 -12.98
C ASP A 424 63.74 -68.60 -13.97
N ILE A 425 63.84 -68.84 -15.29
CA ILE A 425 63.11 -68.06 -16.31
C ILE A 425 61.64 -68.50 -16.45
N GLU A 426 61.30 -69.76 -16.14
CA GLU A 426 59.90 -70.24 -16.19
C GLU A 426 59.09 -69.81 -14.96
N LYS A 427 59.74 -69.61 -13.81
CA LYS A 427 59.09 -69.18 -12.57
C LYS A 427 58.79 -67.67 -12.56
N ASP A 428 59.69 -66.84 -13.10
CA ASP A 428 59.46 -65.39 -13.28
C ASP A 428 58.42 -65.08 -14.37
N LEU A 429 58.27 -65.95 -15.37
CA LEU A 429 57.26 -65.81 -16.43
C LEU A 429 55.83 -66.10 -15.92
N GLU A 430 55.66 -67.07 -15.01
CA GLU A 430 54.37 -67.36 -14.38
C GLU A 430 53.95 -66.29 -13.35
N GLU A 431 54.89 -65.74 -12.56
CA GLU A 431 54.59 -64.62 -11.64
C GLU A 431 54.20 -63.34 -12.40
N LYS A 432 54.90 -63.02 -13.50
CA LYS A 432 54.54 -61.85 -14.34
C LYS A 432 53.28 -62.04 -15.17
N GLN A 433 52.94 -63.27 -15.57
CA GLN A 433 51.66 -63.58 -16.22
C GLN A 433 50.48 -63.56 -15.22
N ALA A 434 50.70 -63.89 -13.95
CA ALA A 434 49.70 -63.75 -12.88
C ALA A 434 49.46 -62.28 -12.49
N GLU A 435 50.49 -61.45 -12.51
CA GLU A 435 50.40 -60.00 -12.28
C GLU A 435 49.69 -59.27 -13.44
N LYS A 436 49.95 -59.70 -14.69
CA LYS A 436 49.23 -59.24 -15.88
C LYS A 436 47.74 -59.58 -15.82
N ARG A 437 47.37 -60.81 -15.47
CA ARG A 437 45.95 -61.22 -15.31
C ARG A 437 45.22 -60.48 -14.18
N ARG A 438 45.92 -60.12 -13.09
CA ARG A 438 45.36 -59.25 -12.03
C ARG A 438 45.17 -57.81 -12.50
N SER A 439 46.07 -57.28 -13.32
CA SER A 439 45.91 -55.95 -13.91
C SER A 439 44.80 -55.92 -14.97
N GLU A 440 44.66 -56.96 -15.78
CA GLU A 440 43.60 -57.10 -16.79
C GLU A 440 42.21 -57.26 -16.14
N ALA A 441 42.11 -58.01 -15.04
CA ALA A 441 40.87 -58.10 -14.25
C ALA A 441 40.51 -56.79 -13.52
N ASN A 442 41.50 -56.00 -13.09
CA ASN A 442 41.25 -54.66 -12.54
C ASN A 442 40.85 -53.65 -13.62
N VAL A 443 41.35 -53.79 -14.85
CA VAL A 443 40.92 -52.99 -16.01
C VAL A 443 39.50 -53.37 -16.42
N GLU A 444 39.14 -54.67 -16.48
CA GLU A 444 37.75 -55.09 -16.72
C GLU A 444 36.78 -54.65 -15.61
N ALA A 445 37.23 -54.65 -14.34
CA ALA A 445 36.43 -54.14 -13.22
C ALA A 445 36.24 -52.61 -13.29
N MET A 446 37.28 -51.87 -13.67
CA MET A 446 37.22 -50.42 -13.90
C MET A 446 36.39 -50.07 -15.15
N GLU A 447 36.44 -50.86 -16.21
CA GLU A 447 35.59 -50.70 -17.40
C GLU A 447 34.12 -51.02 -17.11
N ALA A 448 33.84 -51.98 -16.22
CA ALA A 448 32.49 -52.27 -15.73
C ALA A 448 31.95 -51.17 -14.78
N GLU A 449 32.82 -50.56 -13.95
CA GLU A 449 32.47 -49.37 -13.16
C GLU A 449 32.28 -48.13 -14.05
N LEU A 450 33.10 -47.96 -15.09
CA LEU A 450 32.95 -46.90 -16.08
C LEU A 450 31.64 -47.06 -16.85
N ALA A 451 31.27 -48.29 -17.23
CA ALA A 451 29.98 -48.57 -17.88
C ALA A 451 28.78 -48.27 -16.96
N LYS A 452 28.89 -48.58 -15.66
CA LYS A 452 27.87 -48.18 -14.66
C LYS A 452 27.80 -46.67 -14.44
N LEU A 453 28.93 -45.98 -14.39
CA LEU A 453 28.97 -44.51 -14.27
C LEU A 453 28.43 -43.82 -15.53
N VAL A 454 28.71 -44.38 -16.71
CA VAL A 454 28.15 -43.91 -17.98
C VAL A 454 26.64 -44.15 -18.02
N GLU A 455 26.15 -45.30 -17.55
CA GLU A 455 24.71 -45.55 -17.44
C GLU A 455 24.04 -44.60 -16.41
N GLN A 456 24.71 -44.29 -15.30
CA GLN A 456 24.24 -43.30 -14.32
C GLN A 456 24.26 -41.87 -14.91
N LEU A 457 25.27 -41.50 -15.70
CA LEU A 457 25.34 -40.22 -16.41
C LEU A 457 24.26 -40.12 -17.50
N HIS A 458 23.93 -41.22 -18.18
CA HIS A 458 22.81 -41.27 -19.13
C HIS A 458 21.47 -41.11 -18.42
N ARG A 459 21.26 -41.73 -17.26
CA ARG A 459 20.05 -41.52 -16.44
C ARG A 459 19.94 -40.09 -15.92
N VAL A 460 21.02 -39.50 -15.40
CA VAL A 460 21.05 -38.09 -14.97
C VAL A 460 20.84 -37.14 -16.15
N ARG A 461 21.33 -37.47 -17.34
CA ARG A 461 21.09 -36.71 -18.57
C ARG A 461 19.65 -36.83 -19.09
N ASP A 462 19.04 -38.00 -18.99
CA ASP A 462 17.64 -38.22 -19.35
C ASP A 462 16.70 -37.55 -18.32
N ASP A 463 17.07 -37.57 -17.03
CA ASP A 463 16.39 -36.83 -15.96
C ASP A 463 16.54 -35.31 -16.16
N MET A 464 17.72 -34.82 -16.53
CA MET A 464 17.93 -33.42 -16.94
C MET A 464 17.09 -33.05 -18.16
N GLN A 465 16.98 -33.90 -19.18
CA GLN A 465 16.11 -33.66 -20.33
C GLN A 465 14.61 -33.73 -19.96
N GLY A 466 14.25 -34.54 -18.95
CA GLY A 466 12.92 -34.56 -18.36
C GLY A 466 12.59 -33.26 -17.63
N VAL A 467 13.52 -32.79 -16.80
CA VAL A 467 13.44 -31.52 -16.08
C VAL A 467 13.43 -30.34 -17.06
N ASP A 468 14.25 -30.35 -18.12
CA ASP A 468 14.21 -29.32 -19.17
C ASP A 468 12.87 -29.31 -19.93
N ARG A 469 12.25 -30.48 -20.17
CA ARG A 469 10.90 -30.54 -20.75
C ARG A 469 9.83 -30.04 -19.78
N GLU A 470 10.01 -30.23 -18.46
CA GLU A 470 9.12 -29.65 -17.44
C GLU A 470 9.34 -28.16 -17.24
N ILE A 471 10.57 -27.66 -17.37
CA ILE A 471 10.92 -26.24 -17.37
C ILE A 471 10.36 -25.58 -18.63
N GLN A 472 10.44 -26.20 -19.80
CA GLN A 472 9.79 -25.66 -21.00
C GLN A 472 8.26 -25.67 -20.90
N LYS A 473 7.64 -26.70 -20.32
CA LYS A 473 6.19 -26.70 -20.05
C LYS A 473 5.82 -25.61 -19.04
N SER A 474 6.60 -25.45 -17.97
CA SER A 474 6.40 -24.43 -16.95
C SER A 474 6.64 -23.01 -17.48
N GLY A 475 7.62 -22.83 -18.37
CA GLY A 475 7.88 -21.58 -19.09
C GLY A 475 6.74 -21.21 -20.02
N VAL A 476 6.14 -22.17 -20.73
CA VAL A 476 4.91 -21.93 -21.52
C VAL A 476 3.73 -21.56 -20.61
N HIS A 477 3.64 -22.13 -19.40
CA HIS A 477 2.65 -21.72 -18.40
C HIS A 477 2.91 -20.32 -17.84
N GLU A 478 4.17 -19.96 -17.61
CA GLU A 478 4.58 -18.66 -17.11
C GLU A 478 4.38 -17.56 -18.17
N ASP A 479 4.74 -17.82 -19.44
CA ASP A 479 4.51 -16.91 -20.57
C ASP A 479 3.02 -16.72 -20.85
N ARG A 480 2.21 -17.77 -20.64
CA ARG A 480 0.75 -17.68 -20.72
C ARG A 480 0.18 -16.87 -19.56
N ALA A 481 0.64 -17.09 -18.33
CA ALA A 481 0.24 -16.31 -17.16
C ALA A 481 0.68 -14.84 -17.27
N ARG A 482 1.86 -14.58 -17.85
CA ARG A 482 2.42 -13.25 -18.08
C ARG A 482 1.71 -12.53 -19.23
N SER A 483 1.33 -13.24 -20.29
CA SER A 483 0.44 -12.71 -21.35
C SER A 483 -0.97 -12.41 -20.84
N GLU A 484 -1.51 -13.26 -19.96
CA GLU A 484 -2.80 -13.02 -19.29
C GLU A 484 -2.69 -11.81 -18.35
N ALA A 485 -1.62 -11.70 -17.55
CA ALA A 485 -1.35 -10.55 -16.69
C ALA A 485 -1.18 -9.23 -17.48
N GLN A 486 -0.47 -9.24 -18.62
CA GLN A 486 -0.36 -8.08 -19.50
C GLN A 486 -1.69 -7.71 -20.17
N GLN A 487 -2.56 -8.69 -20.47
CA GLN A 487 -3.94 -8.41 -20.88
C GLN A 487 -4.75 -7.76 -19.75
N TYR A 488 -4.58 -8.19 -18.50
CA TYR A 488 -5.22 -7.54 -17.35
C TYR A 488 -4.71 -6.12 -17.14
N GLN A 489 -3.42 -5.85 -17.33
CA GLN A 489 -2.82 -4.53 -17.18
C GLN A 489 -3.28 -3.54 -18.28
N LYS A 490 -3.44 -4.01 -19.53
CA LYS A 490 -4.07 -3.22 -20.61
C LYS A 490 -5.59 -3.04 -20.43
N SER A 491 -6.23 -3.85 -19.59
CA SER A 491 -7.66 -3.78 -19.30
C SER A 491 -8.03 -2.82 -18.15
N GLN A 492 -7.06 -2.24 -17.44
CA GLN A 492 -7.31 -1.22 -16.41
C GLN A 492 -7.81 0.12 -16.97
N GLY A 493 -7.62 0.40 -18.26
CA GLY A 493 -8.02 1.66 -18.89
C GLY A 493 -9.45 1.71 -19.46
N ASN A 494 -10.11 0.57 -19.69
CA ASN A 494 -11.41 0.52 -20.35
C ASN A 494 -12.39 -0.38 -19.57
N SER A 495 -13.28 0.22 -18.77
CA SER A 495 -14.33 -0.49 -18.01
C SER A 495 -15.19 -1.45 -18.87
N LEU A 496 -15.24 -1.22 -20.18
CA LEU A 496 -15.90 -2.04 -21.20
C LEU A 496 -15.20 -3.38 -21.53
N SER A 497 -13.89 -3.54 -21.28
CA SER A 497 -13.19 -4.80 -21.56
C SER A 497 -13.52 -5.93 -20.58
N LYS A 498 -14.07 -5.59 -19.40
CA LYS A 498 -14.50 -6.53 -18.34
C LYS A 498 -15.66 -7.44 -18.78
N TRP A 499 -16.37 -7.07 -19.83
CA TRP A 499 -17.53 -7.82 -20.35
C TRP A 499 -17.18 -8.75 -21.54
N GLY A 500 -15.89 -8.81 -21.94
CA GLY A 500 -15.37 -9.70 -22.97
C GLY A 500 -15.07 -9.01 -24.31
N ARG A 501 -14.17 -9.59 -25.10
CA ARG A 501 -13.66 -9.03 -26.38
C ARG A 501 -14.78 -8.66 -27.38
N HIS A 502 -15.86 -9.45 -27.41
CA HIS A 502 -17.01 -9.22 -28.29
C HIS A 502 -17.77 -7.91 -28.02
N ILE A 503 -17.74 -7.40 -26.78
CA ILE A 503 -18.40 -6.14 -26.42
C ILE A 503 -17.58 -4.92 -26.86
N LEU A 504 -16.25 -5.01 -26.90
CA LEU A 504 -15.40 -3.97 -27.48
C LEU A 504 -15.59 -3.86 -29.00
N GLU A 505 -15.70 -5.00 -29.68
CA GLU A 505 -16.04 -5.02 -31.12
C GLU A 505 -17.44 -4.48 -31.40
N LEU A 506 -18.43 -4.82 -30.56
CA LEU A 506 -19.78 -4.30 -30.67
C LEU A 506 -19.84 -2.79 -30.39
N GLN A 507 -19.11 -2.29 -29.39
CA GLN A 507 -19.00 -0.86 -29.10
C GLN A 507 -18.40 -0.10 -30.29
N SER A 508 -17.32 -0.63 -30.90
CA SER A 508 -16.71 -0.02 -32.09
C SER A 508 -17.65 -0.04 -33.31
N LYS A 509 -18.44 -1.10 -33.49
CA LYS A 509 -19.48 -1.16 -34.53
C LYS A 509 -20.62 -0.17 -34.27
N ILE A 510 -21.02 0.03 -33.00
CA ILE A 510 -22.05 1.00 -32.60
C ILE A 510 -21.54 2.43 -32.82
N ASP A 511 -20.29 2.72 -32.46
CA ASP A 511 -19.64 4.02 -32.67
C ASP A 511 -19.57 4.35 -34.16
N LYS A 512 -19.08 3.42 -35.00
CA LYS A 512 -19.07 3.60 -36.46
C LYS A 512 -20.46 3.79 -37.05
N ALA A 513 -21.45 3.02 -36.61
CA ALA A 513 -22.82 3.16 -37.10
C ALA A 513 -23.51 4.46 -36.64
N PHE A 514 -23.11 5.02 -35.50
CA PHE A 514 -23.54 6.34 -35.04
C PHE A 514 -22.89 7.45 -35.87
N ASP A 515 -21.59 7.35 -36.14
CA ASP A 515 -20.85 8.29 -37.00
C ASP A 515 -21.37 8.28 -38.44
N GLU A 516 -21.84 7.13 -38.93
CA GLU A 516 -22.53 6.97 -40.22
C GLU A 516 -24.00 7.45 -40.21
N GLY A 517 -24.50 8.00 -39.09
CA GLY A 517 -25.85 8.56 -38.97
C GLY A 517 -26.99 7.53 -38.93
N LYS A 518 -26.69 6.24 -38.72
CA LYS A 518 -27.69 5.16 -38.71
C LYS A 518 -28.51 5.10 -37.41
N PHE A 519 -28.00 5.71 -36.35
CA PHE A 519 -28.68 5.85 -35.06
C PHE A 519 -29.09 7.30 -34.84
N LYS A 520 -30.35 7.55 -34.45
CA LYS A 520 -30.78 8.91 -34.07
C LYS A 520 -30.18 9.34 -32.74
N LYS A 521 -29.99 8.39 -31.83
CA LYS A 521 -29.37 8.62 -30.52
C LYS A 521 -28.53 7.40 -30.16
N LYS A 522 -27.33 7.66 -29.60
CA LYS A 522 -26.36 6.61 -29.32
C LYS A 522 -26.91 5.58 -28.32
N PRO A 523 -26.91 4.28 -28.65
CA PRO A 523 -27.27 3.22 -27.72
C PRO A 523 -26.39 3.23 -26.47
N ILE A 524 -26.98 3.07 -25.29
CA ILE A 524 -26.27 3.10 -24.00
C ILE A 524 -26.11 1.67 -23.49
N GLY A 525 -24.87 1.20 -23.35
CA GLY A 525 -24.59 -0.10 -22.75
C GLY A 525 -23.11 -0.46 -22.72
N PRO A 526 -22.78 -1.66 -22.19
CA PRO A 526 -23.70 -2.60 -21.53
C PRO A 526 -24.21 -2.05 -20.20
N VAL A 527 -25.47 -2.31 -19.83
CA VAL A 527 -26.11 -1.77 -18.61
C VAL A 527 -25.28 -2.02 -17.36
N GLY A 528 -24.63 -3.19 -17.27
CA GLY A 528 -23.77 -3.55 -16.15
C GLY A 528 -22.51 -2.69 -15.98
N ALA A 529 -22.07 -1.96 -17.02
CA ALA A 529 -20.97 -0.99 -16.88
C ALA A 529 -21.39 0.29 -16.13
N TYR A 530 -22.70 0.51 -15.97
CA TYR A 530 -23.28 1.70 -15.31
C TYR A 530 -23.92 1.37 -13.95
N VAL A 531 -23.84 0.12 -13.49
CA VAL A 531 -24.42 -0.33 -12.23
C VAL A 531 -23.29 -0.61 -11.23
N ASN A 532 -23.21 0.22 -10.18
CA ASN A 532 -22.31 -0.01 -9.05
C ASN A 532 -23.07 -0.59 -7.86
N VAL A 533 -22.53 -1.64 -7.27
CA VAL A 533 -23.07 -2.28 -6.06
C VAL A 533 -22.50 -1.57 -4.84
N LYS A 534 -23.37 -1.12 -3.92
CA LYS A 534 -22.95 -0.40 -2.69
C LYS A 534 -22.37 -1.31 -1.60
N GLU A 535 -22.80 -2.56 -1.56
CA GLU A 535 -22.41 -3.56 -0.55
C GLU A 535 -22.04 -4.86 -1.26
N GLU A 536 -20.79 -5.28 -1.10
CA GLU A 536 -20.17 -6.37 -1.87
C GLU A 536 -20.83 -7.74 -1.62
N GLU A 537 -21.41 -7.92 -0.43
CA GLU A 537 -22.10 -9.15 -0.01
C GLU A 537 -23.28 -9.51 -0.92
N TRP A 538 -23.94 -8.51 -1.53
CA TRP A 538 -25.09 -8.70 -2.41
C TRP A 538 -24.71 -8.87 -3.89
N ALA A 539 -23.43 -8.71 -4.25
CA ALA A 539 -22.99 -8.74 -5.64
C ALA A 539 -23.35 -10.05 -6.35
N ARG A 540 -23.19 -11.20 -5.67
CA ARG A 540 -23.55 -12.52 -6.20
C ARG A 540 -25.05 -12.69 -6.40
N ALA A 541 -25.86 -12.20 -5.45
CA ALA A 541 -27.32 -12.27 -5.54
C ALA A 541 -27.84 -11.38 -6.69
N ILE A 542 -27.32 -10.16 -6.79
CA ILE A 542 -27.66 -9.20 -7.85
C ILE A 542 -27.24 -9.71 -9.23
N GLN A 543 -26.05 -10.31 -9.35
CA GLN A 543 -25.59 -10.94 -10.59
C GLN A 543 -26.49 -12.10 -11.01
N HIS A 544 -26.94 -12.91 -10.06
CA HIS A 544 -27.84 -14.02 -10.36
C HIS A 544 -29.24 -13.55 -10.78
N CYS A 545 -29.77 -12.49 -10.14
CA CYS A 545 -31.08 -11.93 -10.48
C CYS A 545 -31.09 -11.17 -11.81
N LEU A 546 -30.04 -10.39 -12.12
CA LEU A 546 -29.99 -9.57 -13.33
C LEU A 546 -29.45 -10.35 -14.54
N GLY A 547 -28.58 -11.34 -14.34
CA GLY A 547 -28.15 -12.28 -15.37
C GLY A 547 -27.81 -11.63 -16.73
N SER A 548 -28.55 -12.02 -17.77
CA SER A 548 -28.37 -11.55 -19.15
C SER A 548 -28.82 -10.11 -19.42
N THR A 549 -29.49 -9.44 -18.46
CA THR A 549 -29.87 -8.02 -18.62
C THR A 549 -28.70 -7.08 -18.39
N LEU A 550 -27.66 -7.52 -17.67
CA LEU A 550 -26.44 -6.73 -17.46
C LEU A 550 -25.63 -6.52 -18.75
N SER A 551 -25.72 -7.44 -19.71
CA SER A 551 -25.09 -7.31 -21.03
C SER A 551 -26.00 -6.64 -22.08
N ALA A 552 -27.17 -6.14 -21.68
CA ALA A 552 -28.09 -5.45 -22.59
C ALA A 552 -27.65 -4.02 -22.90
N TYR A 553 -28.09 -3.51 -24.06
CA TYR A 553 -27.94 -2.11 -24.47
C TYR A 553 -29.33 -1.47 -24.56
N LEU A 554 -29.46 -0.25 -24.05
CA LEU A 554 -30.67 0.56 -24.12
C LEU A 554 -30.65 1.38 -25.41
N VAL A 555 -31.71 1.24 -26.21
CA VAL A 555 -31.96 1.98 -27.46
C VAL A 555 -33.17 2.88 -27.27
N ASP A 556 -33.14 4.08 -27.85
CA ASP A 556 -34.11 5.15 -27.57
C ASP A 556 -35.44 4.99 -28.33
N ASN A 557 -35.43 4.33 -29.49
CA ASN A 557 -36.61 4.18 -30.35
C ASN A 557 -36.63 2.85 -31.13
N SER A 558 -37.81 2.47 -31.63
CA SER A 558 -38.03 1.22 -32.36
C SER A 558 -37.25 1.15 -33.70
N HIS A 559 -36.93 2.31 -34.28
CA HIS A 559 -36.08 2.40 -35.48
C HIS A 559 -34.63 1.99 -35.17
N ASP A 560 -34.08 2.49 -34.06
CA ASP A 560 -32.72 2.19 -33.58
C ASP A 560 -32.59 0.72 -33.11
N GLN A 561 -33.68 0.10 -32.65
CA GLN A 561 -33.73 -1.34 -32.40
C GLN A 561 -33.59 -2.19 -33.69
N GLY A 562 -33.98 -1.64 -34.84
CA GLY A 562 -34.00 -2.31 -36.14
C GLY A 562 -32.65 -2.32 -36.88
N VAL A 563 -31.69 -1.49 -36.46
CA VAL A 563 -30.34 -1.36 -37.06
C VAL A 563 -29.61 -2.70 -36.96
N THR A 564 -28.94 -3.12 -38.04
CA THR A 564 -28.36 -4.47 -38.22
C THR A 564 -27.40 -4.87 -37.10
N VAL A 565 -26.68 -3.91 -36.52
CA VAL A 565 -25.78 -4.08 -35.38
C VAL A 565 -26.55 -4.54 -34.12
N CYS A 566 -27.80 -4.12 -33.95
CA CYS A 566 -28.69 -4.54 -32.85
C CYS A 566 -29.30 -5.94 -33.06
N LYS A 567 -29.25 -6.50 -34.28
CA LYS A 567 -29.85 -7.81 -34.66
C LYS A 567 -28.90 -9.00 -34.57
N GLU A 568 -27.60 -8.80 -34.28
CA GLU A 568 -26.60 -9.88 -34.07
C GLU A 568 -26.87 -10.79 -32.83
N LYS A 569 -28.05 -10.67 -32.18
CA LYS A 569 -28.48 -11.42 -30.99
C LYS A 569 -28.70 -12.94 -31.17
N ARG A 570 -28.47 -13.55 -32.33
CA ARG A 570 -28.78 -14.98 -32.55
C ARG A 570 -27.58 -15.93 -32.71
N GLY A 571 -26.35 -15.43 -32.73
CA GLY A 571 -25.16 -16.26 -33.00
C GLY A 571 -24.36 -16.77 -31.80
N TYR A 572 -24.45 -16.12 -30.64
CA TYR A 572 -23.54 -16.40 -29.51
C TYR A 572 -24.26 -16.98 -28.30
N ARG A 573 -24.80 -18.20 -28.44
CA ARG A 573 -25.04 -19.09 -27.29
C ARG A 573 -23.74 -19.84 -26.99
N SER A 574 -22.80 -19.17 -26.34
CA SER A 574 -21.69 -19.86 -25.66
C SER A 574 -22.14 -20.21 -24.24
N ARG A 575 -22.22 -21.51 -23.94
CA ARG A 575 -22.18 -22.03 -22.57
C ARG A 575 -20.79 -21.69 -22.01
N ALA A 576 -20.61 -20.49 -21.49
CA ALA A 576 -19.46 -20.15 -20.66
C ALA A 576 -19.99 -19.95 -19.24
N SER A 577 -19.94 -21.02 -18.46
CA SER A 577 -19.92 -20.92 -17.00
C SER A 577 -18.80 -19.95 -16.61
N PRO A 578 -19.04 -18.92 -15.78
CA PRO A 578 -17.94 -18.15 -15.23
C PRO A 578 -17.13 -19.13 -14.37
N GLN A 579 -15.89 -19.39 -14.76
CA GLN A 579 -14.98 -20.14 -13.90
C GLN A 579 -14.91 -19.42 -12.55
N THR A 580 -15.28 -20.15 -11.50
CA THR A 580 -15.01 -19.81 -10.12
C THR A 580 -13.51 -19.70 -9.92
N LYS A 581 -13.02 -18.46 -9.75
CA LYS A 581 -11.71 -17.97 -9.25
C LYS A 581 -11.61 -16.55 -9.86
N THR A 582 -11.64 -15.42 -9.18
CA THR A 582 -11.17 -14.97 -7.85
C THR A 582 -11.88 -13.62 -7.57
N PRO A 583 -11.89 -13.11 -6.32
CA PRO A 583 -12.71 -11.97 -5.90
C PRO A 583 -12.24 -10.66 -6.53
N LEU A 584 -13.17 -9.72 -6.71
CA LEU A 584 -12.86 -8.34 -7.08
C LEU A 584 -11.96 -7.72 -6.01
N HIS A 585 -10.76 -7.29 -6.38
CA HIS A 585 -10.01 -6.32 -5.59
C HIS A 585 -10.34 -4.91 -6.11
N VAL A 586 -10.81 -4.08 -5.16
CA VAL A 586 -10.96 -2.60 -5.09
C VAL A 586 -10.86 -1.81 -6.39
#